data_AF-A0AA49XAE8-F1
#
_entry.id   AF-A0AA49XAE8-F1
#
_cell.length_a   1.000
_cell.length_b   1.000
_cell.length_c   1.000
_cell.angle_alpha   90.00
_cell.angle_beta   90.00
_cell.angle_gamma   90.00
#
_symmetry.space_group_name_H-M   'P 1'
#
loop_
_entity.id
_entity.type
_entity.pdbx_description
1 polymer ?
#
loop_
_entity_poly.entity_id
_entity_poly.type
_entity_poly.pdbx_seq_one_letter_code
_entity_poly.pdbx_strand_id
1 'polypeptide(L)'
;MDFKMSYMAEEWSLKMPTGLDLEVSHHPVTMKRVVNLIIAMERLKSSNSEPVLSTEFQDESLLSIMLESIVEEHSIIERTAGPPQFTSRDEIECTVTDSQKRSLVLLHSSMELHAVMLQGGSEDRKVHLNMSTYAHPTPIAETTPVALGIKGTNLYLSCHKDDDKPTLHLEEVTDKNSLSRISAESDMVRFLFYKRDTGVSISTLMSVR
;
A
#
# COMPACT_ATOMS: atom_id res chain seq x y z
N MET A 1 -0.53 5.81 -44.52
CA MET A 1 -1.79 6.45 -44.97
C MET A 1 -1.38 7.82 -45.49
N ASP A 2 -0.79 7.87 -46.68
CA ASP A 2 0.06 9.01 -47.09
C ASP A 2 -0.51 9.77 -48.29
N PHE A 3 -1.74 9.46 -48.69
CA PHE A 3 -2.33 9.95 -49.94
C PHE A 3 -3.40 11.05 -49.79
N LYS A 4 -3.55 11.65 -48.60
CA LYS A 4 -4.61 12.66 -48.37
C LYS A 4 -4.13 14.02 -47.83
N MET A 5 -2.82 14.19 -47.58
CA MET A 5 -2.30 15.40 -46.91
C MET A 5 -1.40 16.29 -47.80
N SER A 6 -1.04 15.86 -49.01
CA SER A 6 -0.41 16.74 -50.01
C SER A 6 -1.39 17.75 -50.59
N TYR A 7 -2.65 17.35 -50.77
CA TYR A 7 -3.71 18.18 -51.33
C TYR A 7 -4.06 19.40 -50.44
N MET A 8 -3.85 19.30 -49.13
CA MET A 8 -4.08 20.41 -48.19
C MET A 8 -2.93 21.40 -48.14
N ALA A 9 -1.69 20.99 -48.43
CA ALA A 9 -0.55 21.92 -48.44
C ALA A 9 -0.59 22.87 -49.65
N GLU A 10 -1.01 22.38 -50.82
CA GLU A 10 -1.16 23.18 -52.05
C GLU A 10 -2.30 24.21 -51.98
N GLU A 11 -3.37 23.92 -51.25
CA GLU A 11 -4.51 24.84 -51.13
C GLU A 11 -4.21 26.02 -50.18
N TRP A 12 -3.29 25.84 -49.23
CA TRP A 12 -2.90 26.86 -48.25
C TRP A 12 -1.79 27.77 -48.76
N SER A 13 -0.88 27.26 -49.59
CA SER A 13 0.17 28.07 -50.23
C SER A 13 -0.40 29.14 -51.19
N LEU A 14 -1.56 28.88 -51.81
CA LEU A 14 -2.28 29.85 -52.65
C LEU A 14 -2.88 31.04 -51.87
N LYS A 15 -2.96 30.97 -50.54
CA LYS A 15 -3.49 32.04 -49.67
C LYS A 15 -2.42 32.79 -48.88
N MET A 16 -1.15 32.41 -49.02
CA MET A 16 -0.07 33.04 -48.25
C MET A 16 0.36 34.37 -48.89
N PRO A 17 0.55 35.43 -48.09
CA PRO A 17 1.10 36.69 -48.58
C PRO A 17 2.47 36.49 -49.23
N THR A 18 2.75 37.27 -50.28
CA THR A 18 4.02 37.21 -51.02
C THR A 18 5.20 37.44 -50.08
N GLY A 19 6.13 36.47 -50.02
CA GLY A 19 7.32 36.52 -49.16
C GLY A 19 7.29 35.61 -47.93
N LEU A 20 6.21 34.84 -47.71
CA LEU A 20 6.13 33.81 -46.67
C LEU A 20 6.07 32.43 -47.29
N ASP A 21 6.88 31.51 -46.77
CA ASP A 21 6.89 30.08 -47.15
C ASP A 21 6.52 29.22 -45.93
N LEU A 22 5.78 28.13 -46.16
CA LEU A 22 5.30 27.24 -45.10
C LEU A 22 5.92 25.86 -45.28
N GLU A 23 6.85 25.51 -44.40
CA GLU A 23 7.45 24.19 -44.36
C GLU A 23 6.84 23.35 -43.21
N VAL A 24 6.24 22.20 -43.55
CA VAL A 24 5.68 21.27 -42.56
C VAL A 24 6.66 20.12 -42.35
N SER A 25 7.34 20.11 -41.21
CA SER A 25 8.27 19.03 -40.86
C SER A 25 7.59 17.89 -40.10
N HIS A 26 7.91 16.65 -40.45
CA HIS A 26 7.35 15.44 -39.82
C HIS A 26 8.19 15.00 -38.61
N HIS A 27 8.17 15.77 -37.53
CA HIS A 27 8.79 15.37 -36.27
C HIS A 27 7.81 14.58 -35.38
N PRO A 28 8.21 13.48 -34.73
CA PRO A 28 7.37 12.78 -33.76
C PRO A 28 6.97 13.75 -32.63
N VAL A 29 5.66 13.93 -32.44
CA VAL A 29 5.11 14.84 -31.44
C VAL A 29 4.87 14.06 -30.15
N THR A 30 5.51 14.46 -29.05
CA THR A 30 5.19 13.92 -27.71
C THR A 30 4.03 14.71 -27.10
N MET A 31 3.27 14.10 -26.19
CA MET A 31 2.17 14.78 -25.50
C MET A 31 2.64 16.07 -24.80
N LYS A 32 3.86 16.05 -24.24
CA LYS A 32 4.54 17.23 -23.67
C LYS A 32 4.65 18.39 -24.66
N ARG A 33 5.04 18.13 -25.92
CA ARG A 33 5.14 19.16 -26.96
C ARG A 33 3.76 19.74 -27.31
N VAL A 34 2.74 18.89 -27.38
CA VAL A 34 1.36 19.31 -27.67
C VAL A 34 0.81 20.20 -26.56
N VAL A 35 1.00 19.80 -25.30
CA VAL A 35 0.52 20.58 -24.14
C VAL A 35 1.21 21.94 -24.05
N ASN A 36 2.54 21.98 -24.23
CA ASN A 36 3.28 23.25 -24.24
C ASN A 36 2.77 24.18 -25.35
N LEU A 37 2.46 23.64 -26.53
CA LEU A 37 1.90 24.42 -27.63
C LEU A 37 0.51 24.98 -27.29
N ILE A 38 -0.37 24.17 -26.73
CA ILE A 38 -1.72 24.60 -26.31
C ILE A 38 -1.64 25.73 -25.27
N ILE A 39 -0.75 25.59 -24.27
CA ILE A 39 -0.55 26.61 -23.23
C ILE A 39 -0.02 27.92 -23.83
N ALA A 40 0.98 27.84 -24.70
CA ALA A 40 1.53 29.01 -25.38
C ALA A 40 0.45 29.73 -26.22
N MET A 41 -0.38 28.98 -26.96
CA MET A 41 -1.46 29.53 -27.77
C MET A 41 -2.56 30.18 -26.93
N GLU A 42 -3.00 29.56 -25.84
CA GLU A 42 -4.04 30.13 -24.98
C GLU A 42 -3.55 31.42 -24.30
N ARG A 43 -2.25 31.48 -23.95
CA ARG A 43 -1.65 32.69 -23.39
C ARG A 43 -1.54 33.83 -24.40
N LEU A 44 -1.07 33.55 -25.62
CA LEU A 44 -1.06 34.52 -26.72
C LEU A 44 -2.46 35.11 -26.97
N LYS A 45 -3.49 34.27 -26.90
CA LYS A 45 -4.87 34.69 -27.05
C LYS A 45 -5.38 35.50 -25.85
N SER A 46 -4.88 35.24 -24.64
CA SER A 46 -5.24 35.97 -23.42
C SER A 46 -4.55 37.33 -23.27
N SER A 47 -3.40 37.55 -23.92
CA SER A 47 -2.67 38.83 -23.93
C SER A 47 -3.36 39.96 -24.72
N ASN A 48 -4.60 39.75 -25.18
CA ASN A 48 -5.41 40.74 -25.88
C ASN A 48 -6.08 41.76 -24.93
N SER A 49 -5.29 42.59 -24.23
CA SER A 49 -5.85 43.74 -23.51
C SER A 49 -5.12 45.07 -23.71
N GLU A 50 -4.36 45.25 -24.79
CA GLU A 50 -4.06 46.59 -25.31
C GLU A 50 -4.16 46.62 -26.85
N PRO A 51 -4.84 47.63 -27.43
CA PRO A 51 -4.91 47.80 -28.87
C PRO A 51 -3.52 48.18 -29.39
N VAL A 52 -2.85 47.22 -30.04
CA VAL A 52 -1.54 47.39 -30.63
C VAL A 52 -1.64 48.35 -31.82
N LEU A 53 -1.37 49.63 -31.60
CA LEU A 53 -1.14 50.64 -32.65
C LEU A 53 0.32 50.69 -33.13
N SER A 54 1.17 49.74 -32.72
CA SER A 54 2.61 49.74 -33.02
C SER A 54 3.11 48.35 -33.40
N THR A 55 4.00 48.26 -34.38
CA THR A 55 4.67 47.05 -34.88
C THR A 55 5.63 46.37 -33.88
N GLU A 56 5.47 46.57 -32.57
CA GLU A 56 6.46 46.19 -31.56
C GLU A 56 6.11 44.89 -30.84
N PHE A 57 5.92 43.80 -31.60
CA PHE A 57 6.12 42.47 -31.03
C PHE A 57 7.62 42.16 -31.16
N GLN A 58 8.37 42.36 -30.07
CA GLN A 58 9.81 42.10 -30.06
C GLN A 58 10.09 40.63 -29.69
N ASP A 59 11.22 40.10 -30.15
CA ASP A 59 11.65 38.72 -29.89
C ASP A 59 11.64 38.37 -28.39
N GLU A 60 11.93 39.34 -27.53
CA GLU A 60 11.89 39.20 -26.07
C GLU A 60 10.48 38.87 -25.53
N SER A 61 9.44 39.39 -26.17
CA SER A 61 8.04 39.06 -25.85
C SER A 61 7.67 37.63 -26.27
N LEU A 62 8.32 37.11 -27.32
CA LEU A 62 8.15 35.72 -27.75
C LEU A 62 8.89 34.78 -26.79
N LEU A 63 10.13 35.14 -26.42
CA LEU A 63 10.97 34.36 -25.50
C LEU A 63 10.33 34.24 -24.12
N SER A 64 9.72 35.31 -23.58
CA SER A 64 9.02 35.25 -22.30
C SER A 64 7.85 34.25 -22.31
N ILE A 65 7.06 34.24 -23.38
CA ILE A 65 5.93 33.31 -23.54
C ILE A 65 6.41 31.86 -23.64
N MET A 66 7.52 31.62 -24.34
CA MET A 66 8.06 30.26 -24.51
C MET A 66 8.77 29.74 -23.24
N LEU A 67 9.53 30.59 -22.55
CA LEU A 67 10.29 30.21 -21.35
C LEU A 67 9.39 29.97 -20.14
N GLU A 68 8.26 30.67 -20.02
CA GLU A 68 7.28 30.41 -18.97
C GLU A 68 6.40 29.17 -19.23
N SER A 69 6.50 28.55 -20.41
CA SER A 69 5.69 27.39 -20.83
C SER A 69 6.36 26.03 -20.58
N ILE A 70 7.41 25.97 -19.75
CA ILE A 70 8.10 24.71 -19.46
C ILE A 70 7.26 23.86 -18.50
N VAL A 71 6.43 22.96 -19.04
CA VAL A 71 5.78 21.91 -18.24
C VAL A 71 6.77 20.77 -18.02
N GLU A 72 7.05 20.44 -16.76
CA GLU A 72 7.78 19.22 -16.41
C GLU A 72 6.83 18.02 -16.35
N GLU A 73 7.07 17.06 -17.24
CA GLU A 73 6.35 15.79 -17.26
C GLU A 73 6.79 14.94 -16.06
N HIS A 74 5.91 14.79 -15.08
CA HIS A 74 6.14 13.92 -13.94
C HIS A 74 5.62 12.52 -14.29
N SER A 75 6.52 11.55 -14.43
CA SER A 75 6.13 10.15 -14.57
C SER A 75 5.60 9.64 -13.23
N ILE A 76 4.28 9.51 -13.11
CA ILE A 76 3.67 8.82 -11.98
C ILE A 76 3.79 7.32 -12.26
N ILE A 77 4.74 6.67 -11.60
CA ILE A 77 4.85 5.21 -11.65
C ILE A 77 3.76 4.66 -10.73
N GLU A 78 2.73 4.07 -11.33
CA GLU A 78 1.74 3.28 -10.60
C GLU A 78 2.44 2.07 -9.98
N ARG A 79 2.75 2.15 -8.69
CA ARG A 79 3.19 1.00 -7.92
C ARG A 79 1.98 0.18 -7.56
N THR A 80 1.74 -0.89 -8.29
CA THR A 80 0.83 -1.95 -7.84
C THR A 80 1.35 -2.44 -6.50
N ALA A 81 0.59 -2.24 -5.43
CA ALA A 81 0.94 -2.81 -4.13
C ALA A 81 1.00 -4.34 -4.30
N GLY A 82 2.03 -4.96 -3.72
CA GLY A 82 2.07 -6.42 -3.62
C GLY A 82 0.84 -6.95 -2.88
N PRO A 83 0.56 -8.26 -2.95
CA PRO A 83 -0.60 -8.86 -2.29
C PRO A 83 -0.60 -8.52 -0.78
N PRO A 84 -1.77 -8.34 -0.15
CA PRO A 84 -1.89 -7.98 1.24
C PRO A 84 -1.14 -8.99 2.13
N GLN A 85 -0.22 -8.49 2.93
CA GLN A 85 0.67 -9.29 3.77
C GLN A 85 0.76 -8.73 5.18
N PHE A 86 0.65 -9.62 6.16
CA PHE A 86 1.02 -9.37 7.54
C PHE A 86 2.53 -9.48 7.69
N THR A 87 3.15 -8.49 8.32
CA THR A 87 4.61 -8.48 8.55
C THR A 87 4.90 -8.39 10.03
N SER A 88 5.70 -9.33 10.55
CA SER A 88 6.08 -9.35 11.96
C SER A 88 6.93 -8.11 12.30
N ARG A 89 6.69 -7.54 13.48
CA ARG A 89 7.29 -6.27 13.95
C ARG A 89 8.10 -6.52 15.21
N ASP A 90 7.40 -6.79 16.30
CA ASP A 90 7.97 -6.92 17.63
C ASP A 90 7.45 -8.18 18.31
N GLU A 91 8.24 -8.76 19.19
CA GLU A 91 7.84 -9.88 20.04
C GLU A 91 7.96 -9.49 21.50
N ILE A 92 6.90 -9.69 22.27
CA ILE A 92 6.87 -9.43 23.71
C ILE A 92 6.55 -10.71 24.47
N GLU A 93 7.24 -10.92 25.59
CA GLU A 93 6.86 -11.97 26.53
C GLU A 93 5.68 -11.51 27.38
N CYS A 94 4.71 -12.39 27.57
CA CYS A 94 3.55 -12.13 28.41
C CYS A 94 3.03 -13.39 29.08
N THR A 95 2.14 -13.20 30.05
CA THR A 95 1.30 -14.28 30.59
C THR A 95 -0.15 -13.88 30.47
N VAL A 96 -1.04 -14.86 30.32
CA VAL A 96 -2.47 -14.64 30.16
C VAL A 96 -3.21 -15.31 31.31
N THR A 97 -4.21 -14.62 31.83
CA THR A 97 -5.22 -15.18 32.72
C THR A 97 -6.60 -14.87 32.17
N ASP A 98 -7.55 -15.77 32.37
CA ASP A 98 -8.94 -15.46 32.04
C ASP A 98 -9.58 -14.49 33.05
N SER A 99 -10.86 -14.15 32.82
CA SER A 99 -11.63 -13.25 33.69
C SER A 99 -11.84 -13.80 35.11
N GLN A 100 -11.60 -15.10 35.33
CA GLN A 100 -11.66 -15.76 36.63
C GLN A 100 -10.27 -15.92 37.28
N LYS A 101 -9.24 -15.27 36.73
CA LYS A 101 -7.84 -15.35 37.17
C LYS A 101 -7.24 -16.76 37.06
N ARG A 102 -7.75 -17.59 36.16
CA ARG A 102 -7.14 -18.89 35.84
C ARG A 102 -5.96 -18.70 34.91
N SER A 103 -4.83 -19.27 35.28
CA SER A 103 -3.59 -19.28 34.51
C SER A 103 -3.60 -20.43 33.50
N LEU A 104 -2.92 -20.24 32.38
CA LEU A 104 -2.70 -21.31 31.40
C LEU A 104 -1.58 -22.25 31.88
N VAL A 105 -1.80 -23.55 31.77
CA VAL A 105 -0.81 -24.61 31.98
C VAL A 105 -0.78 -25.53 30.76
N LEU A 106 0.42 -25.99 30.37
CA LEU A 106 0.60 -26.90 29.24
C LEU A 106 0.53 -28.35 29.71
N LEU A 107 -0.36 -29.12 29.10
CA LEU A 107 -0.43 -30.57 29.28
C LEU A 107 0.34 -31.25 28.14
N HIS A 108 1.60 -31.60 28.40
CA HIS A 108 2.50 -32.16 27.40
C HIS A 108 2.01 -33.47 26.76
N SER A 109 1.20 -34.28 27.46
CA SER A 109 0.72 -35.57 26.94
C SER A 109 -0.30 -35.43 25.81
N SER A 110 -1.07 -34.35 25.77
CA SER A 110 -2.11 -34.11 24.76
C SER A 110 -1.85 -32.88 23.89
N MET A 111 -0.77 -32.13 24.15
CA MET A 111 -0.49 -30.84 23.51
C MET A 111 -1.64 -29.83 23.69
N GLU A 112 -2.24 -29.80 24.88
CA GLU A 112 -3.37 -28.92 25.19
C GLU A 112 -3.00 -27.87 26.25
N LEU A 113 -3.63 -26.70 26.16
CA LEU A 113 -3.56 -25.68 27.20
C LEU A 113 -4.81 -25.75 28.07
N HIS A 114 -4.62 -25.89 29.38
CA HIS A 114 -5.71 -25.85 30.35
C HIS A 114 -5.68 -24.54 31.14
N ALA A 115 -6.86 -23.98 31.41
CA ALA A 115 -7.02 -22.84 32.31
C ALA A 115 -7.34 -23.34 33.73
N VAL A 116 -6.42 -23.12 34.67
CA VAL A 116 -6.55 -23.58 36.06
C VAL A 116 -6.19 -22.47 37.06
N MET A 117 -6.79 -22.50 38.25
CA MET A 117 -6.33 -21.67 39.37
C MET A 117 -5.09 -22.31 39.99
N LEU A 118 -3.94 -21.66 39.83
CA LEU A 118 -2.70 -22.11 40.45
C LEU A 118 -2.69 -21.72 41.94
N GLN A 119 -2.24 -22.65 42.78
CA GLN A 119 -1.98 -22.39 44.18
C GLN A 119 -0.55 -21.83 44.36
N GLY A 120 -0.32 -21.12 45.46
CA GLY A 120 0.99 -20.55 45.76
C GLY A 120 2.11 -21.58 45.71
N GLY A 121 3.21 -21.25 45.03
CA GLY A 121 4.35 -22.15 44.83
C GLY A 121 4.29 -23.03 43.57
N SER A 122 3.22 -22.92 42.76
CA SER A 122 3.12 -23.60 41.45
C SER A 122 3.18 -22.64 40.26
N GLU A 123 3.72 -21.42 40.45
CA GLU A 123 3.84 -20.41 39.39
C GLU A 123 4.81 -20.81 38.27
N ASP A 124 5.76 -21.70 38.56
CA ASP A 124 6.68 -22.31 37.59
C ASP A 124 5.95 -23.13 36.51
N ARG A 125 4.73 -23.60 36.80
CA ARG A 125 3.89 -24.34 35.84
C ARG A 125 3.12 -23.43 34.89
N LYS A 126 3.13 -22.11 35.12
CA LYS A 126 2.43 -21.14 34.30
C LYS A 126 3.05 -21.05 32.92
N VAL A 127 2.21 -21.06 31.90
CA VAL A 127 2.67 -20.84 30.52
C VAL A 127 3.03 -19.38 30.31
N HIS A 128 4.26 -19.17 29.84
CA HIS A 128 4.74 -17.90 29.31
C HIS A 128 4.59 -17.93 27.78
N LEU A 129 4.02 -16.86 27.23
CA LEU A 129 3.79 -16.72 25.79
C LEU A 129 4.72 -15.66 25.21
N ASN A 130 5.27 -15.94 24.04
CA ASN A 130 5.84 -14.94 23.15
C ASN A 130 4.72 -14.47 22.21
N MET A 131 4.34 -13.20 22.34
CA MET A 131 3.34 -12.53 21.51
C MET A 131 4.06 -11.71 20.43
N SER A 132 4.09 -12.23 19.21
CA SER A 132 4.63 -11.51 18.05
C SER A 132 3.54 -10.64 17.44
N THR A 133 3.80 -9.35 17.24
CA THR A 133 2.88 -8.37 16.66
C THR A 133 3.13 -8.20 15.17
N TYR A 134 2.06 -7.91 14.42
CA TYR A 134 2.12 -7.77 12.97
C TYR A 134 1.57 -6.43 12.52
N ALA A 135 2.18 -5.86 11.47
CA ALA A 135 1.54 -4.78 10.73
C ALA A 135 0.45 -5.37 9.83
N HIS A 136 -0.77 -4.82 9.93
CA HIS A 136 -1.89 -5.20 9.07
C HIS A 136 -1.69 -4.65 7.65
N PRO A 137 -2.01 -5.40 6.58
CA PRO A 137 -1.94 -4.88 5.21
C PRO A 137 -2.89 -3.69 4.95
N THR A 138 -3.98 -3.62 5.71
CA THR A 138 -4.97 -2.53 5.69
C THR A 138 -5.24 -2.07 7.11
N PRO A 139 -4.97 -0.82 7.51
CA PRO A 139 -5.18 -0.41 8.90
C PRO A 139 -6.62 -0.66 9.35
N ILE A 140 -6.81 -1.57 10.31
CA ILE A 140 -8.09 -1.79 11.00
C ILE A 140 -7.99 -1.06 12.33
N ALA A 141 -8.91 -0.14 12.57
CA ALA A 141 -8.95 0.59 13.84
C ALA A 141 -9.16 -0.38 15.01
N GLU A 142 -8.44 -0.15 16.11
CA GLU A 142 -8.65 -0.80 17.42
C GLU A 142 -8.30 -2.30 17.51
N THR A 143 -7.58 -2.85 16.52
CA THR A 143 -7.09 -4.25 16.59
C THR A 143 -5.64 -4.37 16.15
N THR A 144 -4.87 -5.16 16.89
CA THR A 144 -3.48 -5.49 16.55
C THR A 144 -3.39 -6.98 16.20
N PRO A 145 -3.00 -7.36 14.96
CA PRO A 145 -2.79 -8.77 14.65
C PRO A 145 -1.56 -9.30 15.39
N VAL A 146 -1.69 -10.47 16.00
CA VAL A 146 -0.66 -11.13 16.80
C VAL A 146 -0.61 -12.63 16.54
N ALA A 147 0.57 -13.23 16.71
CA ALA A 147 0.74 -14.67 16.84
C ALA A 147 1.20 -14.99 18.28
N LEU A 148 0.80 -16.14 18.80
CA LEU A 148 1.05 -16.53 20.20
C LEU A 148 1.80 -17.86 20.24
N GLY A 149 3.08 -17.81 20.59
CA GLY A 149 3.93 -18.98 20.77
C GLY A 149 4.20 -19.27 22.24
N ILE A 150 4.35 -20.53 22.63
CA ILE A 150 4.80 -20.90 23.98
C ILE A 150 6.31 -20.65 24.08
N LYS A 151 6.71 -19.81 25.03
CA LYS A 151 8.11 -19.43 25.25
C LYS A 151 8.98 -20.66 25.45
N GLY A 152 10.15 -20.66 24.80
CA GLY A 152 11.12 -21.76 24.88
C GLY A 152 10.75 -22.99 24.03
N THR A 153 9.70 -22.91 23.21
CA THR A 153 9.27 -23.98 22.31
C THR A 153 9.04 -23.48 20.89
N ASN A 154 8.61 -24.38 20.00
CA ASN A 154 8.14 -24.08 18.65
C ASN A 154 6.61 -24.23 18.53
N LEU A 155 5.89 -24.26 19.65
CA LEU A 155 4.45 -24.48 19.69
C LEU A 155 3.71 -23.15 19.62
N TYR A 156 2.77 -23.03 18.70
CA TYR A 156 1.96 -21.82 18.48
C TYR A 156 0.47 -22.15 18.54
N LEU A 157 -0.32 -21.18 19.01
CA LEU A 157 -1.77 -21.25 18.91
C LEU A 157 -2.19 -21.10 17.45
N SER A 158 -3.05 -22.01 16.97
CA SER A 158 -3.64 -21.94 15.64
C SER A 158 -5.14 -22.26 15.63
N CYS A 159 -5.88 -21.62 14.74
CA CYS A 159 -7.30 -21.86 14.52
C CYS A 159 -7.53 -22.66 13.24
N HIS A 160 -8.14 -23.83 13.41
CA HIS A 160 -8.56 -24.69 12.30
C HIS A 160 -10.09 -24.65 12.17
N LYS A 161 -10.59 -24.90 10.96
CA LYS A 161 -12.02 -25.04 10.69
C LYS A 161 -12.26 -26.47 10.21
N ASP A 162 -12.41 -27.38 11.17
CA ASP A 162 -12.72 -28.79 10.90
C ASP A 162 -14.23 -29.00 11.01
N ASP A 163 -14.84 -29.61 9.99
CA ASP A 163 -16.26 -30.00 9.98
C ASP A 163 -17.23 -28.90 10.46
N ASP A 164 -17.03 -27.69 9.91
CA ASP A 164 -17.80 -26.47 10.18
C ASP A 164 -17.73 -25.92 11.63
N LYS A 165 -16.90 -26.52 12.49
CA LYS A 165 -16.65 -26.05 13.86
C LYS A 165 -15.24 -25.47 13.97
N PRO A 166 -15.08 -24.18 14.32
CA PRO A 166 -13.77 -23.62 14.59
C PRO A 166 -13.17 -24.24 15.86
N THR A 167 -11.93 -24.70 15.77
CA THR A 167 -11.20 -25.36 16.86
C THR A 167 -9.85 -24.69 17.06
N LEU A 168 -9.45 -24.49 18.31
CA LEU A 168 -8.15 -23.96 18.69
C LEU A 168 -7.20 -25.12 18.97
N HIS A 169 -6.02 -25.07 18.36
CA HIS A 169 -4.99 -26.09 18.46
C HIS A 169 -3.67 -25.48 18.91
N LEU A 170 -2.79 -26.35 19.39
CA LEU A 170 -1.39 -26.05 19.60
C LEU A 170 -0.59 -26.80 18.54
N GLU A 171 0.10 -26.06 17.68
CA GLU A 171 0.74 -26.60 16.48
C GLU A 171 2.24 -26.26 16.49
N GLU A 172 3.07 -27.25 16.15
CA GLU A 172 4.51 -27.05 16.04
C GLU A 172 4.86 -26.39 14.71
N VAL A 173 5.59 -25.27 14.76
CA VAL A 173 6.09 -24.55 13.59
C VAL A 173 7.56 -24.90 13.39
N THR A 174 7.86 -25.71 12.37
CA THR A 174 9.23 -26.17 12.08
C THR A 174 10.15 -25.06 11.60
N ASP A 175 9.64 -24.13 10.81
CA ASP A 175 10.37 -22.94 10.35
C ASP A 175 9.72 -21.65 10.86
N LYS A 176 10.31 -21.05 11.90
CA LYS A 176 9.83 -19.79 12.46
C LYS A 176 9.87 -18.63 11.46
N ASN A 177 10.71 -18.69 10.44
CA ASN A 177 10.76 -17.64 9.41
C ASN A 177 9.49 -17.59 8.56
N SER A 178 8.75 -18.70 8.46
CA SER A 178 7.45 -18.74 7.79
C SER A 178 6.41 -17.81 8.45
N LEU A 179 6.60 -17.47 9.72
CA LEU A 179 5.76 -16.51 10.45
C LEU A 179 6.24 -15.07 10.29
N SER A 180 7.41 -14.78 9.71
CA SER A 180 7.87 -13.39 9.55
C SER A 180 6.98 -12.56 8.61
N ARG A 181 6.41 -13.24 7.60
CA ARG A 181 5.64 -12.65 6.52
C ARG A 181 4.53 -13.58 6.08
N ILE A 182 3.29 -13.25 6.43
CA ILE A 182 2.12 -14.09 6.20
C ILE A 182 1.21 -13.39 5.19
N SER A 183 1.02 -13.98 4.01
CA SER A 183 0.01 -13.50 3.06
C SER A 183 -1.39 -13.67 3.64
N ALA A 184 -2.29 -12.71 3.42
CA ALA A 184 -3.67 -12.77 3.88
C ALA A 184 -4.49 -13.92 3.27
N GLU A 185 -4.02 -14.50 2.16
CA GLU A 185 -4.67 -15.64 1.47
C GLU A 185 -4.00 -16.98 1.79
N SER A 186 -2.91 -16.96 2.57
CA SER A 186 -2.18 -18.18 2.94
C SER A 186 -2.86 -18.89 4.10
N ASP A 187 -2.78 -20.22 4.13
CA ASP A 187 -3.24 -21.02 5.27
C ASP A 187 -2.52 -20.66 6.59
N MET A 188 -1.35 -20.00 6.51
CA MET A 188 -0.60 -19.51 7.68
C MET A 188 -1.36 -18.44 8.49
N VAL A 189 -2.43 -17.84 7.96
CA VAL A 189 -3.30 -16.94 8.73
C VAL A 189 -3.95 -17.61 9.94
N ARG A 190 -4.00 -18.96 9.97
CA ARG A 190 -4.49 -19.74 11.12
C ARG A 190 -3.77 -19.42 12.43
N PHE A 191 -2.52 -18.96 12.38
CA PHE A 191 -1.73 -18.59 13.56
C PHE A 191 -2.01 -17.16 14.06
N LEU A 192 -2.75 -16.37 13.29
CA LEU A 192 -2.98 -14.96 13.59
C LEU A 192 -4.29 -14.75 14.34
N PHE A 193 -4.22 -13.83 15.31
CA PHE A 193 -5.35 -13.37 16.09
C PHE A 193 -5.38 -11.84 16.08
N TYR A 194 -6.56 -11.24 15.92
CA TYR A 194 -6.77 -9.84 16.25
C TYR A 194 -6.88 -9.68 17.76
N LYS A 195 -5.89 -9.03 18.37
CA LYS A 195 -5.93 -8.58 19.76
C LYS A 195 -6.65 -7.24 19.82
N ARG A 196 -7.75 -7.20 20.57
CA ARG A 196 -8.47 -5.97 20.94
C ARG A 196 -8.33 -5.75 22.43
N ASP A 197 -7.79 -4.60 22.80
CA ASP A 197 -7.68 -4.18 24.20
C ASP A 197 -8.90 -3.37 24.62
N THR A 198 -9.37 -3.62 25.83
CA THR A 198 -10.49 -2.92 26.47
C THR A 198 -10.10 -2.59 27.90
N GLY A 199 -10.28 -1.34 28.30
CA GLY A 199 -9.79 -0.87 29.60
C GLY A 199 -8.26 -0.93 29.69
N VAL A 200 -7.73 -1.28 30.87
CA VAL A 200 -6.28 -1.22 31.16
C VAL A 200 -5.55 -2.53 30.83
N SER A 201 -6.17 -3.69 31.09
CA SER A 201 -5.49 -4.99 31.02
C SER A 201 -6.39 -6.14 30.54
N ILE A 202 -7.52 -5.83 29.90
CA ILE A 202 -8.43 -6.85 29.37
C ILE A 202 -8.26 -6.89 27.86
N SER A 203 -7.90 -8.06 27.33
CA SER A 203 -7.74 -8.27 25.89
C SER A 203 -8.67 -9.37 25.42
N THR A 204 -9.28 -9.18 24.25
CA THR A 204 -9.96 -10.24 23.50
C THR A 204 -9.10 -10.61 22.30
N LEU A 205 -8.95 -11.91 22.06
CA LEU A 205 -8.24 -12.46 20.90
C LEU A 205 -9.27 -13.10 19.98
N MET A 206 -9.38 -12.58 18.76
CA MET A 206 -10.28 -13.10 17.73
C MET A 206 -9.46 -13.74 16.63
N SER A 207 -9.86 -14.91 16.12
CA SER A 207 -9.17 -15.50 14.97
C SER A 207 -9.24 -14.56 13.77
N VAL A 208 -8.16 -14.50 12.98
CA VAL A 208 -8.14 -13.80 11.69
C VAL A 208 -8.83 -14.63 10.59
N ARG A 209 -8.87 -15.96 10.76
CA ARG A 209 -9.47 -16.91 9.81
C ARG A 209 -11.00 -16.92 9.87
#